data_AF-A0AAQ3M934-F1
#
_entry.id   AF-A0AAQ3M934-F1
#
_cell.length_a   1.000
_cell.length_b   1.000
_cell.length_c   1.000
_cell.angle_alpha   90.00
_cell.angle_beta   90.00
_cell.angle_gamma   90.00
#
_symmetry.space_group_name_H-M   'P 1'
#
loop_
_entity.id
_entity.type
_entity.pdbx_description
1 polymer ?
#
loop_
_entity_poly.entity_id
_entity_poly.type
_entity_poly.pdbx_seq_one_letter_code
_entity_poly.pdbx_strand_id
1 'polypeptide(L)'
;MVNPGFKMMDSLIVTTFLVTAVQGHMQLVSPAPFNATNNPHRTTTLGDPYLQYPYDCCGPYDKWEYPCRGYIDLLGTPDGEPTATWEAGSTQTWSIAGIGNHFGGSCQVGFSTDKGDTFKVATSYEGNCPRRYDGNEAPGQEFNFTVPADIEPGVHVFAWIWYNREQEFNMNCAAVRIADNSAYGISPRHTHHGAPKRELLSARSETVAWLDRPEMLVADDGNGCLTPHPTAELKYPNPGPDVVSGDGVYPLVLPSGNCAGVGHQAYDGSTGEDGHGVPH
;
A
#
# COMPACT_ATOMS: atom_id res chain seq x y z
N MET A 1 -25.35 -77.41 4.45
CA MET A 1 -25.20 -76.22 3.58
C MET A 1 -25.39 -74.97 4.42
N VAL A 2 -24.73 -73.88 4.03
CA VAL A 2 -24.84 -72.50 4.52
C VAL A 2 -23.84 -72.08 5.63
N ASN A 3 -22.70 -71.61 5.12
CA ASN A 3 -21.83 -70.45 5.47
C ASN A 3 -21.40 -70.11 6.91
N PRO A 4 -20.09 -69.92 7.15
CA PRO A 4 -19.60 -69.10 8.26
C PRO A 4 -19.68 -67.61 7.89
N GLY A 5 -20.11 -66.79 8.86
CA GLY A 5 -20.26 -65.34 8.70
C GLY A 5 -18.92 -64.64 8.47
N PHE A 6 -18.82 -63.94 7.36
CA PHE A 6 -17.76 -62.97 7.07
C PHE A 6 -18.11 -61.67 7.81
N LYS A 7 -17.37 -61.32 8.86
CA LYS A 7 -17.47 -60.00 9.48
C LYS A 7 -16.72 -59.00 8.58
N MET A 8 -17.46 -58.14 7.89
CA MET A 8 -16.89 -56.94 7.26
C MET A 8 -16.39 -56.02 8.38
N MET A 9 -15.08 -55.79 8.41
CA MET A 9 -14.49 -54.65 9.12
C MET A 9 -14.64 -53.45 8.20
N ASP A 10 -15.58 -52.56 8.51
CA ASP A 10 -15.71 -51.27 7.86
C ASP A 10 -14.47 -50.42 8.20
N SER A 11 -13.57 -50.32 7.21
CA SER A 11 -12.39 -49.46 7.29
C SER A 11 -12.86 -48.01 7.10
N LEU A 12 -13.01 -47.28 8.20
CA LEU A 12 -13.32 -45.85 8.18
C LEU A 12 -12.06 -45.09 7.71
N ILE A 13 -12.00 -44.73 6.44
CA ILE A 13 -10.96 -43.83 5.92
C ILE A 13 -11.31 -42.42 6.40
N VAL A 14 -10.65 -41.96 7.47
CA VAL A 14 -10.68 -40.56 7.89
C VAL A 14 -9.70 -39.80 7.00
N THR A 15 -10.21 -39.13 5.97
CA THR A 15 -9.42 -38.21 5.14
C THR A 15 -9.29 -36.88 5.88
N THR A 16 -8.18 -36.68 6.60
CA THR A 16 -7.84 -35.39 7.19
C THR A 16 -7.51 -34.40 6.07
N PHE A 17 -8.44 -33.49 5.75
CA PHE A 17 -8.12 -32.33 4.91
C PHE A 17 -7.22 -31.40 5.71
N LEU A 18 -5.92 -31.40 5.42
CA LEU A 18 -5.03 -30.32 5.84
C LEU A 18 -5.39 -29.07 5.05
N VAL A 19 -6.09 -28.14 5.69
CA VAL A 19 -6.25 -26.77 5.18
C VAL A 19 -4.90 -26.09 5.36
N THR A 20 -4.14 -25.93 4.29
CA THR A 20 -2.93 -25.10 4.31
C THR A 20 -3.39 -23.65 4.38
N ALA A 21 -3.20 -23.00 5.54
CA ALA A 21 -3.30 -21.55 5.61
C ALA A 21 -2.24 -20.97 4.67
N VAL A 22 -2.68 -20.27 3.62
CA VAL A 22 -1.78 -19.53 2.75
C VAL A 22 -1.45 -18.24 3.49
N GLN A 23 -0.28 -18.19 4.13
CA GLN A 23 0.25 -16.92 4.63
C GLN A 23 0.83 -16.15 3.45
N GLY A 24 0.22 -15.02 3.10
CA GLY A 24 0.79 -14.03 2.21
C GLY A 24 0.99 -12.73 2.95
N HIS A 25 2.03 -11.97 2.62
CA HIS A 25 2.40 -10.73 3.29
C HIS A 25 3.45 -10.07 2.40
N MET A 26 3.29 -8.79 2.09
CA MET A 26 4.15 -8.05 1.17
C MET A 26 4.61 -6.76 1.84
N GLN A 27 5.80 -6.29 1.48
CA GLN A 27 6.35 -5.01 1.89
C GLN A 27 6.94 -4.25 0.71
N LEU A 28 6.99 -2.93 0.83
CA LEU A 28 7.70 -2.06 -0.09
C LEU A 28 9.21 -2.40 -0.08
N VAL A 29 9.80 -2.50 -1.26
CA VAL A 29 11.23 -2.76 -1.46
C VAL A 29 11.91 -1.52 -2.01
N SER A 30 11.31 -0.87 -3.00
CA SER A 30 11.80 0.36 -3.61
C SER A 30 10.66 1.37 -3.77
N PRO A 31 10.79 2.60 -3.24
CA PRO A 31 11.86 3.07 -2.37
C PRO A 31 11.93 2.24 -1.07
N ALA A 32 13.12 2.07 -0.50
CA ALA A 32 13.26 1.29 0.73
C ALA A 32 12.49 2.00 1.86
N PRO A 33 11.49 1.33 2.48
CA PRO A 33 10.69 1.94 3.53
C PRO A 33 11.50 2.14 4.80
N PHE A 34 10.97 2.95 5.72
CA PHE A 34 11.67 3.42 6.91
C PHE A 34 12.41 2.33 7.69
N ASN A 35 11.78 1.63 8.63
CA ASN A 35 12.48 0.65 9.47
C ASN A 35 12.74 -0.69 8.73
N ALA A 36 13.09 -0.66 7.45
CA ALA A 36 13.35 -1.85 6.65
C ALA A 36 14.81 -2.29 6.69
N THR A 37 15.04 -3.60 6.61
CA THR A 37 16.39 -4.17 6.56
C THR A 37 17.19 -3.74 5.33
N ASN A 38 16.52 -3.39 4.23
CA ASN A 38 17.15 -2.90 3.00
C ASN A 38 17.33 -1.38 2.95
N ASN A 39 16.90 -0.63 3.97
CA ASN A 39 17.13 0.81 4.04
C ASN A 39 18.61 1.10 4.38
N PRO A 40 19.39 1.71 3.48
CA PRO A 40 20.83 1.88 3.65
C PRO A 40 21.22 2.92 4.71
N HIS A 41 20.27 3.71 5.20
CA HIS A 41 20.52 4.79 6.15
C HIS A 41 20.32 4.37 7.60
N ARG A 42 19.74 3.18 7.84
CA ARG A 42 19.49 2.68 9.20
C ARG A 42 20.82 2.44 9.92
N THR A 43 20.93 3.00 11.13
CA THR A 43 22.08 2.75 12.00
C THR A 43 21.93 1.43 12.78
N THR A 44 20.71 0.93 12.93
CA THR A 44 20.42 -0.39 13.49
C THR A 44 20.46 -1.47 12.41
N THR A 45 21.15 -2.57 12.68
CA THR A 45 21.26 -3.69 11.73
C THR A 45 20.00 -4.56 11.63
N LEU A 46 19.08 -4.43 12.58
CA LEU A 46 17.79 -5.12 12.56
C LEU A 46 16.71 -4.13 12.11
N GLY A 47 16.09 -4.41 10.97
CA GLY A 47 14.82 -3.80 10.59
C GLY A 47 13.65 -4.38 11.37
N ASP A 48 12.46 -3.82 11.17
CA ASP A 48 11.19 -4.37 11.65
C ASP A 48 10.96 -5.75 11.01
N PRO A 49 10.99 -6.85 11.78
CA PRO A 49 10.77 -8.19 11.24
C PRO A 49 9.31 -8.41 10.80
N TYR A 50 8.40 -7.50 11.14
CA TYR A 50 6.99 -7.59 10.84
C TYR A 50 6.55 -6.65 9.72
N LEU A 51 7.46 -5.93 9.04
CA LEU A 51 7.11 -4.85 8.10
C LEU A 51 6.18 -5.26 6.95
N GLN A 52 6.20 -6.55 6.60
CA GLN A 52 5.36 -7.19 5.57
C GLN A 52 3.95 -7.60 6.04
N TYR A 53 3.70 -7.62 7.34
CA TYR A 53 2.43 -8.05 7.94
C TYR A 53 1.40 -6.90 7.99
N PRO A 54 0.10 -7.21 7.97
CA PRO A 54 -0.94 -6.19 7.99
C PRO A 54 -1.04 -5.50 9.35
N TYR A 55 -1.76 -4.40 9.37
CA TYR A 55 -1.87 -3.49 10.50
C TYR A 55 -2.59 -4.09 11.71
N ASP A 56 -3.43 -5.09 11.51
CA ASP A 56 -4.26 -5.73 12.52
C ASP A 56 -3.76 -7.12 12.96
N CYS A 57 -2.56 -7.53 12.52
CA CYS A 57 -1.94 -8.78 12.94
C CYS A 57 -0.49 -8.63 13.41
N CYS A 58 -0.11 -9.59 14.23
CA CYS A 58 1.23 -10.17 14.27
C CYS A 58 2.28 -9.21 14.83
N GLY A 59 2.59 -9.31 16.12
CA GLY A 59 3.67 -8.54 16.76
C GLY A 59 3.49 -8.48 18.27
N PRO A 60 4.39 -7.82 19.02
CA PRO A 60 4.29 -7.74 20.49
C PRO A 60 2.99 -7.13 21.04
N TYR A 61 2.22 -6.44 20.19
CA TYR A 61 0.98 -5.72 20.52
C TYR A 61 -0.18 -6.01 19.54
N ASP A 62 0.01 -6.97 18.63
CA ASP A 62 -0.88 -7.44 17.56
C ASP A 62 -1.52 -6.38 16.64
N LYS A 63 -1.21 -5.08 16.81
CA LYS A 63 -1.64 -4.00 15.92
C LYS A 63 -0.57 -2.92 15.74
N TRP A 64 -0.54 -2.34 14.55
CA TRP A 64 0.45 -1.33 14.13
C TRP A 64 -0.17 0.06 14.07
N GLU A 65 0.65 1.07 14.39
CA GLU A 65 0.21 2.47 14.43
C GLU A 65 0.12 3.07 13.03
N TYR A 66 -1.04 3.61 12.66
CA TYR A 66 -1.19 4.42 11.47
C TYR A 66 -0.86 5.89 11.79
N PRO A 67 -0.11 6.59 10.91
CA PRO A 67 0.44 6.10 9.64
C PRO A 67 1.82 5.44 9.79
N CYS A 68 2.23 4.71 8.75
CA CYS A 68 3.60 4.26 8.58
C CYS A 68 4.15 3.37 9.71
N ARG A 69 3.29 2.68 10.47
CA ARG A 69 3.65 1.81 11.61
C ARG A 69 4.38 2.56 12.74
N GLY A 70 4.11 3.87 12.87
CA GLY A 70 4.80 4.76 13.82
C GLY A 70 6.21 5.19 13.38
N TYR A 71 6.70 4.74 12.21
CA TYR A 71 8.04 5.08 11.74
C TYR A 71 8.16 6.47 11.10
N ILE A 72 7.08 7.24 11.11
CA ILE A 72 7.08 8.62 10.59
C ILE A 72 8.09 9.51 11.33
N ASP A 73 8.35 9.23 12.60
CA ASP A 73 9.33 9.93 13.44
C ASP A 73 10.78 9.83 12.94
N LEU A 74 11.08 8.88 12.05
CA LEU A 74 12.39 8.78 11.42
C LEU A 74 12.60 9.87 10.36
N LEU A 75 11.53 10.47 9.83
CA LEU A 75 11.60 11.51 8.80
C LEU A 75 12.45 12.70 9.27
N GLY A 76 13.47 13.05 8.47
CA GLY A 76 14.38 14.17 8.78
C GLY A 76 15.47 13.84 9.80
N THR A 77 15.52 12.59 10.28
CA THR A 77 16.67 12.07 11.02
C THR A 77 17.67 11.40 10.05
N PRO A 78 18.93 11.18 10.46
CA PRO A 78 19.89 10.42 9.64
C PRO A 78 19.38 9.03 9.24
N ASP A 79 18.61 8.37 10.11
CA ASP A 79 18.06 7.03 9.88
C ASP A 79 16.88 7.00 8.90
N GLY A 80 16.28 8.16 8.61
CA GLY A 80 15.17 8.33 7.67
C GLY A 80 15.52 9.24 6.49
N GLU A 81 16.79 9.30 6.10
CA GLU A 81 17.20 9.97 4.86
C GLU A 81 16.51 9.36 3.64
N PRO A 82 16.28 10.13 2.55
CA PRO A 82 15.60 9.62 1.38
C PRO A 82 16.31 8.43 0.73
N THR A 83 15.53 7.41 0.38
CA THR A 83 16.03 6.19 -0.26
C THR A 83 15.81 6.18 -1.77
N ALA A 84 15.08 7.17 -2.30
CA ALA A 84 14.97 7.46 -3.73
C ALA A 84 14.99 8.97 -4.00
N THR A 85 15.34 9.34 -5.23
CA THR A 85 15.20 10.70 -5.76
C THR A 85 14.50 10.63 -7.11
N TRP A 86 13.43 11.41 -7.27
CA TRP A 86 12.58 11.43 -8.45
C TRP A 86 12.34 12.86 -8.93
N GLU A 87 12.05 13.03 -10.21
CA GLU A 87 11.69 14.33 -10.78
C GLU A 87 10.17 14.51 -10.79
N ALA A 88 9.65 15.70 -10.48
CA ALA A 88 8.22 15.98 -10.57
C ALA A 88 7.75 15.86 -12.04
N GLY A 89 6.62 15.17 -12.26
CA GLY A 89 6.08 14.90 -13.59
C GLY A 89 6.72 13.71 -14.32
N SER A 90 7.74 13.07 -13.74
CA SER A 90 8.40 11.90 -14.34
C SER A 90 7.66 10.61 -14.03
N THR A 91 7.73 9.64 -14.96
CA THR A 91 7.32 8.27 -14.68
C THR A 91 8.42 7.57 -13.89
N GLN A 92 8.04 6.98 -12.77
CA GLN A 92 8.92 6.28 -11.84
C GLN A 92 8.39 4.88 -11.57
N THR A 93 9.24 4.03 -11.01
CA THR A 93 8.91 2.65 -10.66
C THR A 93 9.07 2.46 -9.16
N TRP A 94 8.09 1.79 -8.55
CA TRP A 94 8.16 1.26 -7.19
C TRP A 94 7.99 -0.26 -7.23
N SER A 95 8.44 -0.94 -6.18
CA SER A 95 8.35 -2.39 -6.09
C SER A 95 8.08 -2.89 -4.69
N ILE A 96 7.46 -4.06 -4.61
CA ILE A 96 7.15 -4.78 -3.38
C ILE A 96 7.71 -6.20 -3.44
N ALA A 97 7.95 -6.83 -2.30
CA ALA A 97 8.26 -8.24 -2.20
C ALA A 97 7.74 -8.81 -0.89
N GLY A 98 7.69 -10.13 -0.77
CA GLY A 98 7.27 -10.75 0.48
C GLY A 98 7.08 -12.25 0.38
N ILE A 99 6.36 -12.81 1.35
CA ILE A 99 6.19 -14.25 1.50
C ILE A 99 4.94 -14.79 0.81
N GLY A 100 4.06 -13.90 0.32
CA GLY A 100 2.92 -14.26 -0.51
C GLY A 100 2.08 -13.07 -0.93
N ASN A 101 1.57 -13.11 -2.15
CA ASN A 101 0.88 -11.99 -2.79
C ASN A 101 -0.64 -11.97 -2.62
N HIS A 102 -1.21 -12.85 -1.78
CA HIS A 102 -2.66 -13.06 -1.61
C HIS A 102 -3.46 -13.18 -2.91
N PHE A 103 -2.79 -13.61 -3.98
CA PHE A 103 -3.41 -13.74 -5.29
C PHE A 103 -4.03 -12.41 -5.78
N GLY A 104 -3.47 -11.26 -5.37
CA GLY A 104 -3.87 -9.92 -5.79
C GLY A 104 -4.49 -9.07 -4.68
N GLY A 105 -5.51 -8.30 -5.05
CA GLY A 105 -6.00 -7.18 -4.24
C GLY A 105 -5.86 -5.87 -4.99
N SER A 106 -5.92 -4.76 -4.27
CA SER A 106 -5.79 -3.42 -4.85
C SER A 106 -4.87 -2.55 -4.01
N CYS A 107 -4.10 -1.69 -4.68
CA CYS A 107 -3.13 -0.81 -4.03
C CYS A 107 -3.40 0.65 -4.32
N GLN A 108 -2.92 1.53 -3.46
CA GLN A 108 -2.68 2.93 -3.79
C GLN A 108 -1.23 3.27 -3.47
N VAL A 109 -0.67 4.16 -4.26
CA VAL A 109 0.55 4.89 -3.90
C VAL A 109 0.26 6.38 -3.89
N GLY A 110 0.97 7.09 -3.02
CA GLY A 110 0.76 8.50 -2.83
C GLY A 110 1.89 9.14 -2.04
N PHE A 111 1.70 10.41 -1.72
CA PHE A 111 2.67 11.17 -0.95
C PHE A 111 2.01 11.93 0.20
N SER A 112 2.76 12.09 1.27
CA SER A 112 2.51 13.13 2.27
C SER A 112 3.58 14.22 2.14
N THR A 113 3.12 15.46 1.97
CA THR A 113 3.96 16.68 1.93
C THR A 113 3.87 17.48 3.23
N ASP A 114 3.13 16.98 4.21
CA ASP A 114 2.85 17.57 5.52
C ASP A 114 3.29 16.64 6.67
N LYS A 115 4.37 15.87 6.44
CA LYS A 115 5.05 15.04 7.45
C LYS A 115 4.20 13.92 8.06
N GLY A 116 3.27 13.38 7.28
CA GLY A 116 2.42 12.26 7.65
C GLY A 116 1.02 12.66 8.11
N ASP A 117 0.69 13.96 8.15
CA ASP A 117 -0.65 14.42 8.53
C ASP A 117 -1.71 14.01 7.51
N THR A 118 -1.43 14.15 6.21
CA THR A 118 -2.31 13.70 5.13
C THR A 118 -1.54 12.99 4.02
N PHE A 119 -2.19 12.02 3.38
CA PHE A 119 -1.61 11.27 2.25
C PHE A 119 -2.48 11.42 1.02
N LYS A 120 -1.99 12.08 -0.02
CA LYS A 120 -2.73 12.29 -1.27
C LYS A 120 -2.37 11.23 -2.32
N VAL A 121 -3.37 10.75 -3.05
CA VAL A 121 -3.22 9.68 -4.04
C VAL A 121 -2.42 10.15 -5.25
N ALA A 122 -1.34 9.44 -5.57
CA ALA A 122 -0.63 9.59 -6.84
C ALA A 122 -1.18 8.63 -7.90
N THR A 123 -1.39 7.35 -7.56
CA THR A 123 -1.97 6.35 -8.47
C THR A 123 -2.71 5.27 -7.70
N SER A 124 -3.88 4.87 -8.22
CA SER A 124 -4.63 3.71 -7.74
C SER A 124 -4.48 2.53 -8.69
N TYR A 125 -4.20 1.35 -8.15
CA TYR A 125 -4.13 0.07 -8.87
C TYR A 125 -5.33 -0.77 -8.44
N GLU A 126 -6.39 -0.74 -9.25
CA GLU A 126 -7.65 -1.43 -8.96
C GLU A 126 -7.62 -2.85 -9.52
N GLY A 127 -7.23 -3.79 -8.66
CA GLY A 127 -7.08 -5.21 -8.96
C GLY A 127 -5.65 -5.60 -9.39
N ASN A 128 -5.30 -6.88 -9.19
CA ASN A 128 -3.99 -7.44 -9.54
C ASN A 128 -2.78 -6.63 -9.01
N CYS A 129 -2.93 -6.05 -7.82
CA CYS A 129 -1.83 -5.47 -7.08
C CYS A 129 -1.84 -6.04 -5.65
N PRO A 130 -0.83 -6.84 -5.26
CA PRO A 130 0.32 -7.31 -6.03
C PRO A 130 -0.06 -8.14 -7.28
N ARG A 131 0.90 -8.32 -8.20
CA ARG A 131 0.69 -9.13 -9.42
C ARG A 131 0.54 -10.59 -9.05
N ARG A 132 -0.63 -11.14 -9.32
CA ARG A 132 -1.03 -12.47 -8.87
C ARG A 132 -0.17 -13.61 -9.43
N TYR A 133 0.25 -13.51 -10.69
CA TYR A 133 0.96 -14.60 -11.39
C TYR A 133 2.47 -14.39 -11.52
N ASP A 134 2.99 -13.27 -11.00
CA ASP A 134 4.38 -12.86 -11.22
C ASP A 134 5.27 -13.09 -9.98
N GLY A 135 4.87 -14.04 -9.12
CA GLY A 135 5.62 -14.42 -7.92
C GLY A 135 5.50 -13.40 -6.78
N ASN A 136 6.42 -13.46 -5.82
CA ASN A 136 6.41 -12.61 -4.62
C ASN A 136 7.66 -11.74 -4.49
N GLU A 137 8.54 -11.75 -5.50
CA GLU A 137 9.82 -11.04 -5.46
C GLU A 137 9.77 -9.76 -6.28
N ALA A 138 10.58 -8.76 -5.92
CA ALA A 138 10.57 -7.44 -6.52
C ALA A 138 10.59 -7.43 -8.06
N PRO A 139 11.39 -8.24 -8.78
CA PRO A 139 11.41 -8.22 -10.25
C PRO A 139 10.07 -8.57 -10.92
N GLY A 140 9.21 -9.33 -10.25
CA GLY A 140 7.86 -9.65 -10.73
C GLY A 140 6.77 -8.73 -10.13
N GLN A 141 7.17 -7.81 -9.26
CA GLN A 141 6.28 -6.96 -8.47
C GLN A 141 6.66 -5.49 -8.59
N GLU A 142 7.02 -5.08 -9.81
CA GLU A 142 7.31 -3.69 -10.16
C GLU A 142 6.09 -3.01 -10.79
N PHE A 143 5.88 -1.76 -10.41
CA PHE A 143 4.74 -0.95 -10.81
C PHE A 143 5.21 0.45 -11.19
N ASN A 144 4.68 0.95 -12.30
CA ASN A 144 4.95 2.30 -12.76
C ASN A 144 3.88 3.26 -12.25
N PHE A 145 4.28 4.47 -11.92
CA PHE A 145 3.40 5.59 -11.60
C PHE A 145 4.03 6.89 -12.13
N THR A 146 3.25 7.95 -12.20
CA THR A 146 3.77 9.28 -12.52
C THR A 146 3.81 10.11 -11.25
N VAL A 147 4.98 10.69 -10.94
CA VAL A 147 5.10 11.66 -9.86
C VAL A 147 4.30 12.90 -10.27
N PRO A 148 3.40 13.43 -9.42
CA PRO A 148 2.62 14.61 -9.75
C PRO A 148 3.52 15.77 -10.21
N ALA A 149 3.15 16.44 -11.29
CA ALA A 149 3.98 17.45 -11.94
C ALA A 149 4.10 18.75 -11.14
N ASP A 150 3.11 19.06 -10.31
CA ASP A 150 3.02 20.25 -9.47
C ASP A 150 3.30 19.96 -7.98
N ILE A 151 3.81 18.76 -7.63
CA ILE A 151 4.31 18.50 -6.28
C ILE A 151 5.58 19.31 -6.04
N GLU A 152 5.64 20.01 -4.91
CA GLU A 152 6.77 20.89 -4.58
C GLU A 152 8.07 20.08 -4.42
N PRO A 153 9.23 20.60 -4.87
CA PRO A 153 10.52 19.99 -4.60
C PRO A 153 10.81 19.89 -3.11
N GLY A 154 11.46 18.80 -2.68
CA GLY A 154 11.75 18.58 -1.27
C GLY A 154 11.82 17.11 -0.87
N VAL A 155 11.99 16.86 0.43
CA VAL A 155 11.88 15.52 1.00
C VAL A 155 10.45 15.31 1.46
N HIS A 156 9.79 14.30 0.91
CA HIS A 156 8.40 13.93 1.19
C HIS A 156 8.32 12.46 1.58
N VAL A 157 7.17 12.05 2.10
CA VAL A 157 6.90 10.65 2.41
C VAL A 157 6.19 10.04 1.22
N PHE A 158 6.74 8.97 0.65
CA PHE A 158 6.02 8.10 -0.28
C PHE A 158 5.35 6.98 0.52
N ALA A 159 4.07 6.74 0.25
CA ALA A 159 3.31 5.67 0.90
C ALA A 159 2.80 4.68 -0.15
N TRP A 160 2.93 3.40 0.17
CA TRP A 160 2.22 2.30 -0.49
C TRP A 160 1.21 1.73 0.49
N ILE A 161 -0.02 1.54 0.02
CA ILE A 161 -1.05 0.77 0.73
C ILE A 161 -1.55 -0.38 -0.14
N TRP A 162 -1.98 -1.45 0.51
CA TRP A 162 -2.57 -2.61 -0.13
C TRP A 162 -3.69 -3.21 0.71
N TYR A 163 -4.80 -3.50 0.03
CA TYR A 163 -5.92 -4.28 0.54
C TYR A 163 -6.01 -5.59 -0.24
N ASN A 164 -5.76 -6.70 0.44
CA ASN A 164 -5.99 -8.02 -0.12
C ASN A 164 -7.47 -8.43 0.03
N ARG A 165 -7.82 -9.64 -0.43
CA ARG A 165 -9.20 -10.13 -0.40
C ARG A 165 -9.56 -10.80 0.92
N GLU A 166 -8.67 -10.73 1.92
CA GLU A 166 -8.85 -11.22 3.27
C GLU A 166 -9.23 -10.07 4.24
N GLN A 167 -9.44 -8.85 3.74
CA GLN A 167 -9.70 -7.62 4.51
C GLN A 167 -8.54 -7.22 5.42
N GLU A 168 -7.33 -7.26 4.88
CA GLU A 168 -6.15 -6.85 5.63
C GLU A 168 -5.57 -5.55 5.06
N PHE A 169 -5.33 -4.58 5.94
CA PHE A 169 -4.69 -3.32 5.60
C PHE A 169 -3.18 -3.42 5.72
N ASN A 170 -2.46 -3.19 4.61
CA ASN A 170 -1.01 -3.11 4.58
C ASN A 170 -0.58 -1.69 4.19
N MET A 171 0.40 -1.13 4.90
CA MET A 171 1.00 0.16 4.54
C MET A 171 2.48 0.22 4.90
N ASN A 172 3.31 0.64 3.95
CA ASN A 172 4.70 1.01 4.21
C ASN A 172 4.98 2.40 3.66
N CYS A 173 5.91 3.10 4.32
CA CYS A 173 6.30 4.45 3.97
C CYS A 173 7.82 4.57 3.83
N ALA A 174 8.26 5.40 2.89
CA ALA A 174 9.65 5.73 2.67
C ALA A 174 9.84 7.25 2.54
N ALA A 175 11.00 7.75 2.96
CA ALA A 175 11.42 9.09 2.57
C ALA A 175 11.90 9.07 1.12
N VAL A 176 11.41 10.02 0.32
CA VAL A 176 11.83 10.23 -1.07
C VAL A 176 12.13 11.70 -1.30
N ARG A 177 13.06 12.00 -2.21
CA ARG A 177 13.38 13.37 -2.60
C ARG A 177 12.77 13.66 -3.96
N ILE A 178 11.90 14.67 -4.02
CA ILE A 178 11.47 15.27 -5.27
C ILE A 178 12.49 16.34 -5.65
N ALA A 179 13.15 16.13 -6.79
CA ALA A 179 14.14 17.04 -7.33
C ALA A 179 13.48 18.35 -7.79
N ASP A 180 14.23 19.43 -7.67
CA ASP A 180 13.83 20.71 -8.23
C ASP A 180 13.92 20.65 -9.75
N ASN A 181 12.84 21.00 -10.43
CA ASN A 181 12.76 21.12 -11.88
C ASN A 181 13.53 22.37 -12.39
N SER A 182 14.51 22.89 -11.67
CA SER A 182 15.34 24.04 -12.08
C SER A 182 16.20 23.75 -13.32
N ALA A 183 16.34 22.49 -13.74
CA ALA A 183 16.81 22.13 -15.09
C ALA A 183 15.84 22.55 -16.22
N TYR A 184 14.57 22.77 -15.90
CA TYR A 184 13.51 23.34 -16.74
C TYR A 184 13.18 24.81 -16.41
N GLY A 185 14.04 25.54 -15.69
CA GLY A 185 13.99 27.01 -15.64
C GLY A 185 12.70 27.65 -15.08
N ILE A 186 11.78 26.90 -14.48
CA ILE A 186 10.61 27.46 -13.78
C ILE A 186 11.00 27.72 -12.33
N SER A 187 11.70 28.83 -12.13
CA SER A 187 11.84 29.42 -10.80
C SER A 187 10.55 30.16 -10.47
N PRO A 188 9.96 30.06 -9.26
CA PRO A 188 8.83 30.89 -8.85
C PRO A 188 9.34 32.32 -8.64
N ARG A 189 9.53 33.05 -9.74
CA ARG A 189 10.00 34.43 -9.69
C ARG A 189 8.81 35.35 -9.48
N HIS A 190 8.88 36.08 -8.38
CA HIS A 190 8.14 37.30 -8.09
C HIS A 190 7.62 38.01 -9.34
N THR A 191 6.32 38.30 -9.33
CA THR A 191 5.60 39.05 -10.36
C THR A 191 6.31 40.36 -10.71
N HIS A 192 6.72 40.49 -11.97
CA HIS A 192 7.00 41.78 -12.59
C HIS A 192 5.96 42.02 -13.68
N HIS A 193 5.22 43.11 -13.53
CA HIS A 193 4.19 43.55 -14.46
C HIS A 193 4.80 43.78 -15.85
N GLY A 194 4.36 43.00 -16.85
CA GLY A 194 4.52 43.40 -18.27
C GLY A 194 5.14 42.40 -19.26
N ALA A 195 5.33 41.12 -18.95
CA ALA A 195 5.81 40.14 -19.95
C ALA A 195 4.65 39.54 -20.78
N PRO A 196 4.82 39.33 -22.11
CA PRO A 196 3.79 38.76 -22.96
C PRO A 196 3.58 37.27 -22.64
N LYS A 197 2.31 36.83 -22.60
CA LYS A 197 1.91 35.42 -22.49
C LYS A 197 2.56 34.61 -23.63
N ARG A 198 3.68 33.93 -23.35
CA ARG A 198 4.09 32.76 -24.14
C ARG A 198 3.28 31.59 -23.60
N GLU A 199 2.40 31.04 -24.44
CA GLU A 199 1.81 29.71 -24.20
C GLU A 199 2.94 28.72 -23.95
N LEU A 200 3.04 28.28 -22.69
CA LEU A 200 3.85 27.14 -22.29
C LEU A 200 3.25 25.92 -22.97
N LEU A 201 4.01 25.33 -23.88
CA LEU A 201 3.72 24.02 -24.45
C LEU A 201 3.74 22.98 -23.33
N SER A 202 2.56 22.72 -22.78
CA SER A 202 2.10 21.44 -22.26
C SER A 202 3.14 20.60 -21.50
N ALA A 203 3.55 21.04 -20.31
CA ALA A 203 3.51 20.09 -19.19
C ALA A 203 2.09 19.52 -19.23
N ARG A 204 1.92 18.20 -19.39
CA ARG A 204 0.58 17.61 -19.46
C ARG A 204 -0.21 18.22 -18.31
N SER A 205 -1.20 19.06 -18.63
CA SER A 205 -2.00 19.70 -17.60
C SER A 205 -2.57 18.55 -16.81
N GLU A 206 -2.08 18.34 -15.59
CA GLU A 206 -2.72 17.39 -14.71
C GLU A 206 -4.17 17.83 -14.62
N THR A 207 -5.07 16.87 -14.78
CA THR A 207 -6.51 17.16 -14.79
C THR A 207 -6.99 17.62 -13.41
N VAL A 208 -6.20 17.32 -12.36
CA VAL A 208 -6.41 17.66 -10.96
C VAL A 208 -5.08 18.10 -10.36
N ALA A 209 -5.04 19.27 -9.72
CA ALA A 209 -3.84 19.76 -9.03
C ALA A 209 -3.47 18.84 -7.85
N TRP A 210 -2.17 18.73 -7.53
CA TRP A 210 -1.68 17.86 -6.45
C TRP A 210 -2.44 18.02 -5.13
N LEU A 211 -2.62 19.27 -4.69
CA LEU A 211 -3.29 19.57 -3.42
C LEU A 211 -4.80 19.24 -3.42
N ASP A 212 -5.41 19.18 -4.62
CA ASP A 212 -6.83 18.84 -4.81
C ASP A 212 -7.05 17.34 -5.02
N ARG A 213 -5.97 16.54 -5.09
CA ARG A 213 -6.10 15.08 -5.19
C ARG A 213 -6.75 14.52 -3.92
N PRO A 214 -7.50 13.41 -4.03
CA PRO A 214 -8.13 12.81 -2.87
C PRO A 214 -7.08 12.23 -1.91
N GLU A 215 -7.48 12.10 -0.65
CA GLU A 215 -6.69 11.32 0.31
C GLU A 215 -6.74 9.82 -0.01
N MET A 216 -5.65 9.14 0.33
CA MET A 216 -5.56 7.68 0.25
C MET A 216 -6.59 7.05 1.19
N LEU A 217 -7.23 5.97 0.73
CA LEU A 217 -8.23 5.28 1.54
C LEU A 217 -7.55 4.60 2.75
N VAL A 218 -8.14 4.76 3.94
CA VAL A 218 -7.85 3.93 5.12
C VAL A 218 -9.09 3.10 5.42
N ALA A 219 -8.95 1.78 5.41
CA ALA A 219 -10.00 0.80 5.68
C ALA A 219 -9.38 -0.39 6.43
N ASP A 220 -10.22 -1.29 6.93
CA ASP A 220 -9.79 -2.54 7.58
C ASP A 220 -8.81 -2.36 8.76
N ASP A 221 -8.78 -1.18 9.39
CA ASP A 221 -7.96 -0.89 10.57
C ASP A 221 -8.78 -0.83 11.88
N GLY A 222 -10.04 -1.24 11.82
CA GLY A 222 -11.03 -1.07 12.89
C GLY A 222 -11.90 0.19 12.77
N ASN A 223 -11.73 1.02 11.75
CA ASN A 223 -12.53 2.24 11.52
C ASN A 223 -13.96 2.02 11.04
N GLY A 224 -14.37 0.77 10.85
CA GLY A 224 -15.70 0.41 10.35
C GLY A 224 -15.89 0.68 8.85
N CYS A 225 -14.84 1.04 8.11
CA CYS A 225 -14.79 0.92 6.66
C CYS A 225 -14.22 -0.45 6.29
N LEU A 226 -14.99 -1.25 5.57
CA LEU A 226 -14.67 -2.62 5.23
C LEU A 226 -14.49 -2.78 3.73
N THR A 227 -13.34 -3.30 3.30
CA THR A 227 -13.09 -3.62 1.89
C THR A 227 -13.80 -4.91 1.47
N PRO A 228 -13.95 -5.20 0.17
CA PRO A 228 -14.64 -6.40 -0.29
C PRO A 228 -13.94 -7.71 0.12
N HIS A 229 -14.75 -8.70 0.50
CA HIS A 229 -14.28 -10.01 0.96
C HIS A 229 -15.21 -11.15 0.54
N PRO A 230 -14.72 -12.35 0.20
CA PRO A 230 -13.38 -12.68 -0.30
C PRO A 230 -13.33 -12.75 -1.83
N THR A 231 -14.43 -12.39 -2.51
CA THR A 231 -14.69 -12.72 -3.92
C THR A 231 -14.50 -11.56 -4.90
N ALA A 232 -14.06 -10.40 -4.42
CA ALA A 232 -13.91 -9.18 -5.19
C ALA A 232 -12.63 -8.45 -4.76
N GLU A 233 -12.10 -7.62 -5.66
CA GLU A 233 -11.02 -6.68 -5.35
C GLU A 233 -11.61 -5.29 -5.09
N LEU A 234 -10.90 -4.47 -4.32
CA LEU A 234 -11.36 -3.14 -3.94
C LEU A 234 -11.40 -2.19 -5.16
N LYS A 235 -12.57 -1.61 -5.40
CA LYS A 235 -12.70 -0.38 -6.18
C LYS A 235 -12.53 0.81 -5.25
N TYR A 236 -11.60 1.70 -5.54
CA TYR A 236 -11.40 2.88 -4.69
C TYR A 236 -12.56 3.86 -4.91
N PRO A 237 -13.18 4.38 -3.82
CA PRO A 237 -14.24 5.38 -3.94
C PRO A 237 -13.72 6.70 -4.51
N ASN A 238 -12.48 7.05 -4.16
CA ASN A 238 -11.79 8.25 -4.64
C ASN A 238 -10.40 7.86 -5.20
N PRO A 239 -10.32 7.34 -6.44
CA PRO A 239 -9.08 6.76 -6.95
C PRO A 239 -8.05 7.79 -7.43
N GLY A 240 -8.40 9.08 -7.45
CA GLY A 240 -7.57 10.13 -8.04
C GLY A 240 -7.61 10.13 -9.58
N PRO A 241 -6.82 10.98 -10.23
CA PRO A 241 -6.82 11.12 -11.69
C PRO A 241 -6.14 9.97 -12.43
N ASP A 242 -5.23 9.24 -11.76
CA ASP A 242 -4.41 8.18 -12.34
C ASP A 242 -4.84 6.81 -11.80
N VAL A 243 -5.48 6.01 -12.65
CA VAL A 243 -5.99 4.67 -12.31
C VAL A 243 -5.45 3.63 -13.27
N VAL A 244 -4.83 2.59 -12.72
CA VAL A 244 -4.40 1.40 -13.44
C VAL A 244 -5.41 0.29 -13.19
N SER A 245 -6.04 -0.20 -14.26
CA SER A 245 -6.93 -1.34 -14.19
C SER A 245 -6.15 -2.64 -14.01
N GLY A 246 -6.65 -3.52 -13.14
CA GLY A 246 -6.16 -4.88 -12.97
C GLY A 246 -6.50 -5.79 -14.15
N ASP A 247 -6.32 -7.09 -13.95
CA ASP A 247 -6.48 -8.12 -14.99
C ASP A 247 -7.93 -8.60 -15.21
N GLY A 248 -8.87 -8.08 -14.41
CA GLY A 248 -10.30 -8.37 -14.53
C GLY A 248 -10.72 -9.78 -14.09
N VAL A 249 -9.84 -10.53 -13.43
CA VAL A 249 -10.18 -11.88 -12.94
C VAL A 249 -11.14 -11.82 -11.76
N TYR A 250 -11.03 -10.79 -10.91
CA TYR A 250 -12.00 -10.50 -9.85
C TYR A 250 -12.81 -9.26 -10.20
N PRO A 251 -14.11 -9.21 -9.84
CA PRO A 251 -14.88 -7.99 -9.96
C PRO A 251 -14.35 -6.93 -8.99
N LEU A 252 -14.44 -5.65 -9.39
CA LEU A 252 -14.13 -4.51 -8.55
C LEU A 252 -15.39 -4.05 -7.80
N VAL A 253 -15.31 -3.95 -6.47
CA VAL A 253 -16.44 -3.59 -5.59
C VAL A 253 -16.04 -2.45 -4.65
N LEU A 254 -16.92 -1.47 -4.46
CA LEU A 254 -16.71 -0.37 -3.52
C LEU A 254 -16.66 -0.90 -2.07
N PRO A 255 -15.91 -0.26 -1.17
CA PRO A 255 -15.93 -0.63 0.23
C PRO A 255 -17.30 -0.27 0.86
N SER A 256 -17.58 -0.86 2.02
CA SER A 256 -18.86 -0.71 2.73
C SER A 256 -18.65 -0.25 4.18
N GLY A 257 -19.69 0.33 4.78
CA GLY A 257 -19.60 0.90 6.13
C GLY A 257 -19.14 2.37 6.12
N ASN A 258 -18.35 2.76 7.12
CA ASN A 258 -17.96 4.15 7.39
C ASN A 258 -16.73 4.61 6.58
N CYS A 259 -16.81 4.53 5.24
CA CYS A 259 -15.69 4.81 4.33
C CYS A 259 -15.54 6.27 3.90
N ALA A 260 -16.26 7.19 4.55
CA ALA A 260 -16.18 8.63 4.29
C ALA A 260 -15.16 9.35 5.19
N GLY A 261 -14.60 8.65 6.19
CA GLY A 261 -13.57 9.19 7.08
C GLY A 261 -12.22 9.26 6.38
N VAL A 262 -11.53 10.38 6.53
CA VAL A 262 -10.14 10.57 6.12
C VAL A 262 -9.21 10.39 7.33
N GLY A 263 -8.10 9.67 7.15
CA GLY A 263 -6.85 9.85 7.89
C GLY A 263 -6.83 9.71 9.41
N HIS A 264 -7.71 8.92 10.05
CA HIS A 264 -7.61 8.66 11.49
C HIS A 264 -7.58 7.16 11.80
N GLN A 265 -6.52 6.74 12.50
CA GLN A 265 -6.44 5.41 13.12
C GLN A 265 -7.65 5.24 14.03
N ALA A 266 -8.43 4.18 13.83
CA ALA A 266 -9.58 3.91 14.70
C ALA A 266 -9.22 3.16 15.99
N TYR A 267 -8.03 2.60 16.06
CA TYR A 267 -7.62 1.75 17.17
C TYR A 267 -6.93 2.54 18.28
N ASP A 268 -7.50 2.52 19.50
CA ASP A 268 -6.96 3.19 20.69
C ASP A 268 -6.13 2.27 21.60
N GLY A 269 -5.71 1.11 21.09
CA GLY A 269 -4.94 0.13 21.86
C GLY A 269 -5.80 -0.84 22.69
N SER A 270 -7.12 -0.79 22.62
CA SER A 270 -7.97 -1.80 23.26
C SER A 270 -8.27 -2.97 22.32
N THR A 271 -7.69 -4.14 22.63
CA THR A 271 -7.88 -5.47 22.00
C THR A 271 -9.26 -5.67 21.37
N GLY A 272 -9.42 -5.23 20.13
CA GLY A 272 -10.55 -5.56 19.28
C GLY A 272 -10.36 -6.99 18.82
N GLU A 273 -11.22 -7.87 19.34
CA GLU A 273 -11.42 -9.24 18.89
C GLU A 273 -11.61 -9.22 17.37
N ASP A 274 -10.56 -9.56 16.65
CA ASP A 274 -10.67 -9.99 15.27
C ASP A 274 -11.46 -11.30 15.28
N GLY A 275 -12.50 -11.39 14.45
CA GLY A 275 -13.34 -12.58 14.30
C GLY A 275 -12.60 -13.81 13.76
N HIS A 276 -11.27 -13.85 13.84
CA HIS A 276 -10.40 -14.96 13.51
C HIS A 276 -9.96 -15.69 14.78
N GLY A 277 -10.96 -16.08 15.58
CA GLY A 277 -10.77 -17.12 16.59
C GLY A 277 -10.31 -18.41 15.91
N VAL A 278 -9.00 -18.67 15.96
CA VAL A 278 -8.45 -20.00 15.72
C VAL A 278 -9.11 -20.92 16.76
N PRO A 279 -9.85 -21.98 16.37
CA PRO A 279 -10.36 -22.92 17.35
C PRO A 279 -9.15 -23.67 17.92
N HIS A 280 -8.93 -23.55 19.22
CA HIS A 280 -8.12 -24.51 19.98
C HIS A 280 -8.83 -25.87 20.05
#